data_AF-A0A2V5VYF0-F1
#
_entry.id   AF-A0A2V5VYF0-F1
#
_cell.length_a   1.000
_cell.length_b   1.000
_cell.length_c   1.000
_cell.angle_alpha   90.00
_cell.angle_beta   90.00
_cell.angle_gamma   90.00
#
_symmetry.space_group_name_H-M   'P 1'
#
loop_
_entity.id
_entity.type
_entity.pdbx_description
1 polymer ?
#
loop_
_entity_poly.entity_id
_entity_poly.type
_entity_poly.pdbx_seq_one_letter_code
_entity_poly.pdbx_strand_id
1 'polypeptide(L)' 'IGGIPEVVGDAAYLHEFGDVEGMAKSLDALIDSPEMAKQIGEAGRERAEKLFTAARVVPQYEALYRRVLSR' A
#
# COMPACT_ATOMS: atom_id res chain seq x y z
N ILE A 1 3.75 -0.78 -12.67
CA ILE A 1 3.32 -2.11 -13.18
C ILE A 1 3.37 -3.13 -12.02
N GLY A 2 2.42 -4.06 -11.93
CA GLY A 2 2.36 -5.10 -10.88
C GLY A 2 1.49 -4.71 -9.68
N GLY A 3 1.72 -5.32 -8.52
CA GLY A 3 0.90 -5.11 -7.31
C GLY A 3 1.18 -3.82 -6.53
N ILE A 4 2.13 -2.98 -6.96
CA ILE A 4 2.50 -1.76 -6.21
C ILE A 4 1.30 -0.81 -6.04
N PRO A 5 0.52 -0.46 -7.10
CA PRO A 5 -0.65 0.40 -6.92
C PRO A 5 -1.71 -0.20 -5.98
N GLU A 6 -1.88 -1.52 -6.00
CA GLU A 6 -2.78 -2.22 -5.08
C GLU A 6 -2.28 -2.13 -3.62
N VAL A 7 -0.98 -2.23 -3.39
CA VAL A 7 -0.39 -2.18 -2.05
C VAL A 7 -0.44 -0.76 -1.49
N VAL A 8 0.06 0.23 -2.23
CA VAL A 8 0.25 1.59 -1.68
C VAL A 8 -1.02 2.44 -1.74
N GLY A 9 -1.91 2.24 -2.72
CA GLY A 9 -3.07 3.11 -2.92
C GLY A 9 -2.66 4.58 -2.96
N ASP A 10 -3.39 5.43 -2.24
CA ASP A 10 -3.11 6.88 -2.17
C ASP A 10 -2.00 7.24 -1.15
N ALA A 11 -1.37 6.24 -0.52
CA ALA A 11 -0.28 6.43 0.45
C ALA A 11 1.11 6.43 -0.19
N ALA A 12 1.22 6.82 -1.46
CA ALA A 12 2.49 7.02 -2.15
C ALA A 12 2.29 7.89 -3.40
N TYR A 13 3.39 8.45 -3.91
CA TYR A 13 3.46 8.91 -5.28
C TYR A 13 3.75 7.74 -6.21
N LEU A 14 2.96 7.61 -7.27
CA LEU A 14 3.14 6.60 -8.30
C LEU A 14 3.57 7.28 -9.60
N HIS A 15 4.55 6.67 -10.26
CA HIS A 15 5.12 7.17 -11.50
C HIS A 15 5.11 6.08 -12.55
N GLU A 16 5.08 6.50 -13.81
CA GLU A 16 5.29 5.61 -14.93
C GLU A 16 6.71 5.04 -14.90
N PHE A 17 6.89 3.84 -15.44
CA PHE A 17 8.20 3.21 -15.48
C PHE A 17 9.17 4.05 -16.31
N GLY A 18 10.32 4.39 -15.72
CA GLY A 18 11.35 5.22 -16.36
C GLY A 18 11.16 6.73 -16.14
N ASP A 19 10.10 7.18 -15.46
CA ASP A 19 9.92 8.58 -15.09
C ASP A 19 10.77 8.95 -13.85
N VAL A 20 12.08 9.05 -14.07
CA VAL A 20 13.05 9.39 -13.02
C VAL A 20 12.88 10.84 -12.57
N GLU A 21 12.53 11.76 -13.48
CA GLU A 21 12.36 13.17 -13.16
C GLU A 21 11.13 13.40 -12.28
N GLY A 22 10.00 12.77 -12.60
CA GLY A 22 8.81 12.81 -11.76
C GLY A 22 9.08 12.24 -10.37
N MET A 23 9.77 11.10 -10.30
CA MET A 23 10.15 10.49 -9.02
C MET A 23 11.05 11.40 -8.18
N ALA A 24 12.04 12.07 -8.79
CA ALA A 24 12.91 13.01 -8.10
C ALA A 24 12.12 14.19 -7.52
N LYS A 25 11.21 14.80 -8.31
CA LYS A 25 10.36 15.91 -7.84
C LYS A 25 9.47 15.50 -6.67
N SER A 26 8.92 14.29 -6.70
CA SER A 26 8.12 13.76 -5.59
C SER A 26 8.95 13.53 -4.33
N LEU A 27 10.22 13.11 -4.46
CA LEU A 27 11.13 13.02 -3.32
C LEU A 27 11.47 14.39 -2.73
N ASP A 28 11.78 15.37 -3.58
CA ASP A 28 12.05 16.75 -3.16
C ASP A 28 10.85 17.32 -2.37
N ALA A 29 9.63 17.13 -2.89
CA ALA A 29 8.42 17.57 -2.20
C ALA A 29 8.23 16.93 -0.81
N LEU A 30 8.66 15.69 -0.61
CA LEU A 30 8.60 15.02 0.69
C LEU A 30 9.69 15.50 1.65
N ILE A 31 10.88 15.80 1.14
CA ILE A 31 11.98 16.35 1.93
C ILE A 31 11.63 17.76 2.40
N ASP A 32 11.02 18.56 1.53
CA ASP A 32 10.65 19.95 1.81
C ASP A 32 9.43 20.08 2.74
N SER A 33 8.58 19.04 2.84
CA SER A 33 7.41 19.02 3.74
C SER A 33 7.37 17.80 4.65
N PRO A 34 7.93 17.91 5.87
CA PRO A 34 7.84 16.86 6.89
C PRO A 34 6.41 16.46 7.25
N GLU A 35 5.47 17.41 7.21
CA GLU A 35 4.05 17.17 7.46
C GLU A 35 3.45 16.26 6.40
N MET A 36 3.74 16.52 5.11
CA MET A 36 3.27 15.68 4.01
C MET A 36 3.86 14.28 4.09
N ALA A 37 5.16 14.18 4.37
CA ALA A 37 5.83 12.90 4.58
C ALA A 37 5.19 12.10 5.72
N LYS A 38 4.85 12.76 6.83
CA LYS A 38 4.16 12.14 7.96
C LYS A 38 2.76 11.66 7.57
N GLN A 39 1.97 12.49 6.89
CA GLN A 39 0.61 12.12 6.45
C GLN A 39 0.61 10.89 5.54
N ILE A 40 1.52 10.85 4.56
CA ILE A 40 1.66 9.70 3.66
C ILE A 40 2.09 8.45 4.44
N GLY A 41 3.03 8.59 5.39
CA GLY A 41 3.46 7.49 6.25
C GLY A 41 2.35 6.93 7.14
N GLU A 42 1.54 7.82 7.74
CA GLU A 42 0.38 7.45 8.56
C GLU A 42 -0.69 6.73 7.72
N ALA A 43 -1.01 7.25 6.52
CA ALA A 43 -1.94 6.61 5.60
C ALA A 43 -1.46 5.21 5.18
N GLY A 44 -0.16 5.06 4.91
CA GLY A 44 0.45 3.78 4.56
C GLY A 44 0.36 2.77 5.70
N ARG A 45 0.63 3.22 6.93
CA ARG A 45 0.50 2.38 8.14
C ARG A 45 -0.95 1.95 8.36
N GLU A 46 -1.89 2.88 8.31
CA GLU A 46 -3.32 2.60 8.49
C GLU A 46 -3.81 1.58 7.46
N ARG A 47 -3.40 1.73 6.19
CA ARG A 47 -3.71 0.78 5.12
C ARG A 47 -3.14 -0.61 5.41
N ALA A 48 -1.88 -0.70 5.82
CA ALA A 48 -1.23 -1.95 6.16
C ALA A 48 -1.96 -2.69 7.29
N GLU A 49 -2.29 -1.97 8.37
CA GLU A 49 -3.01 -2.52 9.52
C GLU A 49 -4.44 -2.98 9.14
N LYS A 50 -5.13 -2.23 8.28
CA LYS A 50 -6.50 -2.55 7.86
C LYS A 50 -6.60 -3.70 6.87
N LEU A 51 -5.66 -3.83 5.93
CA LEU A 51 -5.81 -4.70 4.76
C LEU A 51 -4.91 -5.92 4.78
N PHE A 52 -3.68 -5.80 5.28
CA PHE A 52 -2.61 -6.78 5.03
C PHE A 52 -2.14 -7.53 6.28
N THR A 53 -2.85 -7.40 7.41
CA THR A 53 -2.50 -8.12 8.64
C THR A 53 -2.91 -9.58 8.59
N ALA A 54 -2.18 -10.45 9.31
CA ALA A 54 -2.55 -11.86 9.45
C ALA A 54 -3.97 -12.02 10.04
N ALA A 55 -4.34 -11.19 11.02
CA ALA A 55 -5.67 -11.15 11.60
C ALA A 55 -6.77 -10.88 10.55
N ARG A 56 -6.46 -10.12 9.49
CA ARG A 56 -7.38 -9.85 8.38
C ARG A 56 -7.36 -10.94 7.33
N VAL A 57 -6.19 -11.47 6.99
CA VAL A 57 -5.97 -12.34 5.83
C VAL A 57 -6.25 -13.81 6.15
N VAL A 58 -5.78 -14.32 7.29
CA VAL A 58 -5.91 -15.75 7.65
C VAL A 58 -7.37 -16.22 7.70
N PRO A 59 -8.33 -15.49 8.30
CA PRO A 59 -9.72 -15.93 8.32
C PRO A 59 -10.34 -16.10 6.93
N GLN A 60 -9.86 -15.34 5.92
CA GLN A 60 -10.33 -15.47 4.53
C GLN A 60 -9.89 -16.80 3.92
N TYR A 61 -8.64 -17.21 4.16
CA TYR A 61 -8.13 -18.51 3.73
C TYR A 61 -8.83 -19.65 4.46
N GLU A 62 -9.05 -19.55 5.77
CA GLU A 62 -9.80 -20.59 6.49
C GLU A 62 -11.23 -20.73 5.98
N ALA A 63 -11.91 -19.63 5.69
CA ALA A 63 -13.25 -19.65 5.12
C ALA A 63 -13.25 -20.33 3.74
N LEU A 64 -12.23 -20.06 2.92
CA LEU A 64 -12.04 -20.74 1.65
C LEU A 64 -11.85 -22.26 1.85
N TYR A 65 -10.97 -22.68 2.76
CA TYR A 65 -10.76 -24.10 3.05
C TYR A 65 -12.03 -24.79 3.55
N ARG A 66 -12.75 -24.19 4.49
CA ARG A 66 -14.04 -24.71 4.97
C ARG A 66 -15.04 -24.89 3.83
N ARG A 67 -15.15 -23.90 2.93
CA ARG A 67 -16.05 -23.94 1.77
C ARG A 67 -15.70 -25.04 0.76
N VAL A 68 -14.41 -25.31 0.55
CA VAL A 68 -13.95 -26.31 -0.42
C VAL A 68 -14.08 -27.73 0.15
N LEU A 69 -13.84 -27.91 1.45
CA LEU A 69 -13.94 -29.22 2.13
C LEU A 69 -15.38 -29.62 2.50
N SER A 70 -16.33 -28.68 2.55
CA SER A 70 -17.75 -28.98 2.81
C SER A 70 -18.52 -29.39 1.54
N ARG A 71 -17.81 -29.87 0.52
CA ARG A 71 -18.35 -30.42 -0.74
C ARG A 71 -18.00 -31.89 -0.82
#